data_AF-A0A8A2UCX3-F1
#
_entry.id   AF-A0A8A2UCX3-F1
#
_cell.length_a   1.000
_cell.length_b   1.000
_cell.length_c   1.000
_cell.angle_alpha   90.00
_cell.angle_beta   90.00
_cell.angle_gamma   90.00
#
_symmetry.space_group_name_H-M   'P 1'
#
loop_
_entity.id
_entity.type
_entity.pdbx_description
1 polymer ?
#
loop_
_entity_poly.entity_id
_entity_poly.type
_entity_poly.pdbx_seq_one_letter_code
_entity_poly.pdbx_strand_id
1 'polypeptide(L)'
;MTLPALDTSEISFLGYWNALDHSTEDSIDPTEVLNNGSVDAHNVYENGVEGLFSFGFSRATSRTVNFRVKDDGWFVAWLDTSGEFDTHVPKDGDLHGPYDYLGDWSYPGSVDPSKSLLAETIRNLYTELSNSGTITFNSSDVAHFNYEYPNATGITVVHSKQTESSQQEDVTPTDSTTVHRAYFAGSAKDGASGVNWDPNNQGLDLCGNGEMFGVPADDTTYFTNPLESGVTSTFAVNADGYESEDAAGDLLVLWS
;
A
#
# COMPACT_ATOMS: atom_id res chain seq x y z
N MET A 1 31.22 2.83 -9.91
CA MET A 1 30.77 3.42 -8.64
C MET A 1 29.95 2.38 -7.91
N THR A 2 30.14 2.23 -6.61
CA THR A 2 29.37 1.28 -5.78
C THR A 2 28.08 1.91 -5.30
N LEU A 3 27.05 1.08 -5.08
CA LEU A 3 25.75 1.48 -4.56
C LEU A 3 25.93 2.15 -3.18
N PRO A 4 25.43 3.39 -2.98
CA PRO A 4 25.55 4.06 -1.69
C PRO A 4 24.67 3.41 -0.62
N ALA A 5 24.94 3.72 0.66
CA ALA A 5 24.01 3.36 1.73
C ALA A 5 22.62 3.96 1.46
N LEU A 6 21.58 3.26 1.91
CA LEU A 6 20.21 3.73 1.77
C LEU A 6 19.98 4.86 2.79
N ASP A 7 19.50 6.01 2.34
CA ASP A 7 19.05 7.06 3.27
C ASP A 7 17.67 6.68 3.81
N THR A 8 17.65 6.19 5.04
CA THR A 8 16.43 5.70 5.68
C THR A 8 15.54 6.82 6.20
N SER A 9 16.02 8.07 6.20
CA SER A 9 15.25 9.21 6.72
C SER A 9 14.12 9.64 5.78
N GLU A 10 14.17 9.20 4.52
CA GLU A 10 13.19 9.51 3.48
C GLU A 10 12.28 8.31 3.17
N ILE A 11 12.29 7.25 3.97
CA ILE A 11 11.54 6.01 3.72
C ILE A 11 10.36 5.90 4.68
N SER A 12 9.16 5.61 4.16
CA SER A 12 7.98 5.28 4.97
C SER A 12 7.89 3.76 5.16
N PHE A 13 7.66 3.03 4.07
CA PHE A 13 7.61 1.56 4.03
C PHE A 13 8.72 0.99 3.15
N LEU A 14 9.29 -0.11 3.60
CA LEU A 14 10.33 -0.87 2.91
C LEU A 14 9.92 -2.34 2.80
N GLY A 15 10.02 -2.89 1.60
CA GLY A 15 9.88 -4.31 1.30
C GLY A 15 11.21 -4.85 0.83
N TYR A 16 11.62 -6.01 1.32
CA TYR A 16 12.89 -6.62 0.94
C TYR A 16 12.79 -8.14 0.84
N TRP A 17 13.52 -8.69 -0.11
CA TRP A 17 13.53 -10.11 -0.43
C TRP A 17 14.88 -10.48 -1.07
N ASN A 18 15.42 -11.67 -0.78
CA ASN A 18 16.66 -12.13 -1.37
C ASN A 18 16.38 -13.26 -2.37
N ALA A 19 16.64 -13.04 -3.66
CA ALA A 19 16.39 -14.04 -4.69
C ALA A 19 17.21 -15.33 -4.51
N LEU A 20 18.43 -15.24 -3.97
CA LEU A 20 19.35 -16.36 -3.82
C LEU A 20 18.94 -17.29 -2.68
N ASP A 21 18.23 -16.79 -1.67
CA ASP A 21 17.63 -17.64 -0.62
C ASP A 21 16.54 -18.58 -1.17
N HIS A 22 16.07 -18.31 -2.40
CA HIS A 22 15.02 -19.06 -3.10
C HIS A 22 15.50 -19.64 -4.43
N SER A 23 16.82 -19.73 -4.62
CA SER A 23 17.46 -20.17 -5.87
C SER A 23 18.45 -21.30 -5.63
N THR A 24 18.86 -21.97 -6.71
CA THR A 24 20.07 -22.79 -6.75
C THR A 24 21.28 -22.04 -7.31
N GLU A 25 21.08 -20.81 -7.78
CA GLU A 25 22.12 -19.94 -8.31
C GLU A 25 22.82 -19.17 -7.19
N ASP A 26 24.07 -18.77 -7.44
CA ASP A 26 24.88 -17.99 -6.47
C ASP A 26 24.91 -16.48 -6.78
N SER A 27 24.25 -16.05 -7.86
CA SER A 27 24.19 -14.64 -8.27
C SER A 27 23.02 -14.36 -9.22
N ILE A 28 22.65 -13.08 -9.32
CA ILE A 28 21.76 -12.55 -10.36
C ILE A 28 22.47 -11.44 -11.14
N ASP A 29 22.00 -11.10 -12.34
CA ASP A 29 22.39 -9.86 -13.03
C ASP A 29 21.34 -8.77 -12.75
N PRO A 30 21.65 -7.77 -11.89
CA PRO A 30 20.69 -6.73 -11.54
C PRO A 30 20.28 -5.85 -12.71
N THR A 31 21.05 -5.83 -13.80
CA THR A 31 20.73 -4.98 -14.96
C THR A 31 19.59 -5.55 -15.81
N GLU A 32 19.27 -6.83 -15.67
CA GLU A 32 18.17 -7.47 -16.39
C GLU A 32 16.81 -6.86 -16.03
N VAL A 33 16.65 -6.38 -14.79
CA VAL A 33 15.39 -5.76 -14.31
C VAL A 33 15.04 -4.47 -15.05
N LEU A 34 16.01 -3.86 -15.73
CA LEU A 34 15.83 -2.66 -16.55
C LEU A 34 15.09 -2.94 -17.86
N ASN A 35 14.89 -4.21 -18.23
CA ASN A 35 14.03 -4.59 -19.36
C ASN A 35 12.54 -4.37 -19.05
N ASN A 36 12.17 -4.21 -17.78
CA ASN A 36 10.80 -3.94 -17.40
C ASN A 36 10.37 -2.54 -17.88
N GLY A 37 9.30 -2.48 -18.67
CA GLY A 37 8.77 -1.23 -19.23
C GLY A 37 8.23 -0.23 -18.20
N SER A 38 8.07 -0.64 -16.94
CA SER A 38 7.66 0.22 -15.82
C SER A 38 8.83 0.88 -15.09
N VAL A 39 10.10 0.64 -15.48
CA VAL A 39 11.24 1.35 -14.89
C VAL A 39 11.38 2.73 -15.54
N ASP A 40 11.04 3.79 -14.81
CA ASP A 40 10.99 5.17 -15.30
C ASP A 40 12.39 5.84 -15.32
N ALA A 41 13.18 5.59 -14.28
CA ALA A 41 14.51 6.16 -14.11
C ALA A 41 15.41 5.19 -13.35
N HIS A 42 16.70 5.20 -13.63
CA HIS A 42 17.65 4.31 -12.94
C HIS A 42 19.09 4.82 -12.99
N ASN A 43 19.89 4.30 -12.06
CA ASN A 43 21.34 4.40 -12.03
C ASN A 43 21.91 2.98 -11.91
N VAL A 44 22.92 2.68 -12.73
CA VAL A 44 23.65 1.41 -12.68
C VAL A 44 24.95 1.60 -11.90
N TYR A 45 25.20 0.69 -10.96
CA TYR A 45 26.37 0.63 -10.11
C TYR A 45 27.11 -0.68 -10.36
N GLU A 46 28.33 -0.78 -9.83
CA GLU A 46 29.15 -2.00 -9.96
C GLU A 46 28.52 -3.22 -9.30
N ASN A 47 27.76 -3.02 -8.22
CA ASN A 47 27.16 -4.05 -7.40
C ASN A 47 25.61 -4.01 -7.37
N GLY A 48 24.99 -3.37 -8.37
CA GLY A 48 23.53 -3.28 -8.43
C GLY A 48 22.96 -2.15 -9.28
N VAL A 49 21.65 -2.02 -9.22
CA VAL A 49 20.84 -1.00 -9.87
C VAL A 49 19.96 -0.34 -8.80
N GLU A 50 19.80 0.98 -8.89
CA GLU A 50 18.79 1.74 -8.15
C GLU A 50 17.90 2.45 -9.15
N GLY A 51 16.60 2.58 -8.88
CA GLY A 51 15.71 3.30 -9.78
C GLY A 51 14.33 3.58 -9.22
N LEU A 52 13.49 4.07 -10.13
CA LEU A 52 12.07 4.39 -9.92
C LEU A 52 11.23 3.45 -10.78
N PHE A 53 10.24 2.83 -10.16
CA PHE A 53 9.29 1.93 -10.80
C PHE A 53 7.89 2.56 -10.80
N SER A 54 7.27 2.67 -11.96
CA SER A 54 5.90 3.15 -12.15
C SER A 54 4.91 2.01 -11.96
N PHE A 55 4.11 2.08 -10.90
CA PHE A 55 3.03 1.15 -10.66
C PHE A 55 1.70 1.78 -11.04
N GLY A 56 1.01 1.20 -12.01
CA GLY A 56 -0.31 1.68 -12.45
C GLY A 56 -1.41 1.33 -11.44
N PHE A 57 -2.28 2.30 -11.16
CA PHE A 57 -3.52 2.10 -10.41
C PHE A 57 -4.69 2.16 -11.39
N SER A 58 -5.76 1.42 -11.12
CA SER A 58 -6.88 1.32 -12.07
C SER A 58 -7.73 2.59 -12.13
N ARG A 59 -7.87 3.29 -11.01
CA ARG A 59 -8.73 4.49 -10.83
C ARG A 59 -8.02 5.60 -10.06
N ALA A 60 -6.71 5.50 -9.92
CA ALA A 60 -5.84 6.55 -9.42
C ALA A 60 -4.67 6.73 -10.38
N THR A 61 -3.97 7.85 -10.22
CA THR A 61 -2.65 8.09 -10.83
C THR A 61 -1.68 6.95 -10.52
N SER A 62 -0.66 6.76 -11.35
CA SER A 62 0.39 5.79 -11.04
C SER A 62 1.13 6.17 -9.75
N ARG A 63 1.70 5.18 -9.06
CA ARG A 63 2.59 5.38 -7.91
C ARG A 63 4.02 5.09 -8.31
N THR A 64 4.91 5.97 -7.88
CA THR A 64 6.34 5.73 -8.01
C THR A 64 6.82 4.95 -6.79
N VAL A 65 7.45 3.81 -7.04
CA VAL A 65 8.12 2.99 -6.03
C VAL A 65 9.61 3.06 -6.29
N ASN A 66 10.38 3.45 -5.27
CA ASN A 66 11.82 3.40 -5.37
C ASN A 66 12.28 1.95 -5.25
N PHE A 67 13.33 1.56 -5.97
CA PHE A 67 13.86 0.20 -5.88
C PHE A 67 15.39 0.15 -5.92
N ARG A 68 15.93 -0.95 -5.37
CA ARG A 68 17.31 -1.40 -5.52
C ARG A 68 17.34 -2.89 -5.79
N VAL A 69 18.19 -3.31 -6.73
CA VAL A 69 18.50 -4.71 -6.99
C VAL A 69 20.01 -4.88 -6.94
N LYS A 70 20.50 -5.84 -6.17
CA LYS A 70 21.93 -6.07 -5.94
C LYS A 70 22.37 -7.42 -6.50
N ASP A 71 23.64 -7.51 -6.87
CA ASP A 71 24.25 -8.73 -7.43
C ASP A 71 24.24 -9.92 -6.45
N ASP A 72 24.23 -9.63 -5.15
CA ASP A 72 24.06 -10.59 -4.06
C ASP A 72 22.60 -11.00 -3.78
N GLY A 73 21.70 -10.78 -4.74
CA GLY A 73 20.33 -11.29 -4.71
C GLY A 73 19.30 -10.40 -4.05
N TRP A 74 19.73 -9.33 -3.35
CA TRP A 74 18.80 -8.48 -2.61
C TRP A 74 17.98 -7.60 -3.56
N PHE A 75 16.67 -7.77 -3.48
CA PHE A 75 15.67 -6.83 -3.98
C PHE A 75 15.15 -6.00 -2.81
N VAL A 76 15.09 -4.69 -2.99
CA VAL A 76 14.53 -3.74 -2.03
C VAL A 76 13.62 -2.80 -2.79
N ALA A 77 12.38 -2.63 -2.34
CA ALA A 77 11.44 -1.66 -2.85
C ALA A 77 10.92 -0.80 -1.70
N TRP A 78 10.73 0.50 -1.91
CA TRP A 78 10.25 1.37 -0.85
C TRP A 78 9.40 2.53 -1.34
N LEU A 79 8.48 2.94 -0.48
CA LEU A 79 7.76 4.20 -0.57
C LEU A 79 8.54 5.25 0.20
N ASP A 80 8.64 6.44 -0.36
CA ASP A 80 9.22 7.56 0.36
C ASP A 80 8.23 8.15 1.37
N THR A 81 8.66 9.16 2.11
CA THR A 81 7.80 9.92 3.05
C THR A 81 7.11 11.12 2.40
N SER A 82 7.18 11.26 1.07
CA SER A 82 6.62 12.42 0.37
C SER A 82 5.10 12.36 0.22
N GLY A 83 4.49 11.20 0.47
CA GLY A 83 3.04 11.02 0.48
C GLY A 83 2.38 11.89 1.55
N GLU A 84 1.68 12.93 1.12
CA GLU A 84 0.87 13.79 2.00
C GLU A 84 -0.53 13.19 2.16
N PHE A 85 -1.06 13.13 3.40
CA PHE A 85 -2.47 12.78 3.60
C PHE A 85 -3.37 13.80 2.94
N ASP A 86 -3.77 13.55 1.70
CA ASP A 86 -4.73 14.41 1.04
C ASP A 86 -6.15 14.02 1.45
N THR A 87 -6.59 14.62 2.55
CA THR A 87 -7.99 14.59 2.99
C THR A 87 -8.92 15.42 2.08
N HIS A 88 -8.40 16.00 0.99
CA HIS A 88 -9.07 17.00 0.17
C HIS A 88 -8.79 16.84 -1.34
N VAL A 89 -9.28 15.75 -1.92
CA VAL A 89 -9.07 15.46 -3.34
C VAL A 89 -10.07 16.23 -4.20
N PRO A 90 -9.62 17.09 -5.13
CA PRO A 90 -10.41 17.37 -6.32
C PRO A 90 -10.67 16.05 -7.05
N LYS A 91 -11.75 15.95 -7.83
CA LYS A 91 -12.08 14.78 -8.66
C LYS A 91 -10.91 14.22 -9.52
N ASP A 92 -9.87 15.03 -9.73
CA ASP A 92 -8.68 14.73 -10.52
C ASP A 92 -7.35 14.89 -9.71
N GLY A 93 -7.40 14.90 -8.37
CA GLY A 93 -6.23 15.08 -7.51
C GLY A 93 -5.37 13.83 -7.34
N ASP A 94 -4.09 14.05 -7.02
CA ASP A 94 -3.08 12.99 -6.91
C ASP A 94 -3.05 12.41 -5.47
N LEU A 95 -3.82 11.34 -5.23
CA LEU A 95 -4.01 10.75 -3.89
C LEU A 95 -2.82 9.91 -3.41
N HIS A 96 -1.80 10.51 -2.82
CA HIS A 96 -0.65 9.77 -2.30
C HIS A 96 -0.66 9.59 -0.79
N GLY A 97 -0.15 8.48 -0.28
CA GLY A 97 0.05 8.35 1.16
C GLY A 97 0.52 6.96 1.61
N PRO A 98 0.68 6.77 2.93
CA PRO A 98 1.07 5.48 3.51
C PRO A 98 0.16 4.31 3.13
N TYR A 99 -1.10 4.57 2.73
CA TYR A 99 -2.02 3.55 2.24
C TYR A 99 -1.70 3.06 0.82
N ASP A 100 -0.82 3.72 0.06
CA ASP A 100 -0.29 3.22 -1.23
C ASP A 100 0.51 1.93 -1.06
N TYR A 101 0.87 1.57 0.17
CA TYR A 101 1.35 0.25 0.51
C TYR A 101 0.41 -0.86 0.04
N LEU A 102 -0.90 -0.61 0.04
CA LEU A 102 -1.94 -1.51 -0.46
C LEU A 102 -1.94 -1.48 -1.99
N GLY A 103 -1.65 -2.62 -2.63
CA GLY A 103 -1.64 -2.69 -4.09
C GLY A 103 -3.02 -2.38 -4.69
N ASP A 104 -3.07 -1.44 -5.64
CA ASP A 104 -4.28 -0.95 -6.34
C ASP A 104 -5.53 -0.79 -5.48
N TRP A 105 -5.41 -0.08 -4.35
CA TRP A 105 -6.54 0.29 -3.46
C TRP A 105 -7.63 1.11 -4.18
N SER A 106 -7.31 1.68 -5.34
CA SER A 106 -8.25 2.49 -6.12
C SER A 106 -9.39 1.68 -6.74
N TYR A 107 -9.26 0.35 -6.85
CA TYR A 107 -10.25 -0.51 -7.51
C TYR A 107 -11.05 -1.39 -6.54
N PRO A 108 -12.40 -1.35 -6.58
CA PRO A 108 -13.25 -2.19 -5.75
C PRO A 108 -13.00 -3.70 -5.91
N GLY A 109 -12.39 -4.32 -4.89
CA GLY A 109 -12.08 -5.75 -4.86
C GLY A 109 -10.80 -6.16 -5.59
N SER A 110 -9.88 -5.21 -5.83
CA SER A 110 -8.50 -5.51 -6.28
C SER A 110 -7.54 -5.73 -5.11
N VAL A 111 -7.89 -5.23 -3.91
CA VAL A 111 -7.02 -5.35 -2.74
C VAL A 111 -7.06 -6.74 -2.17
N ASP A 112 -5.91 -7.39 -2.28
CA ASP A 112 -5.62 -8.68 -1.67
C ASP A 112 -4.67 -8.41 -0.50
N PRO A 113 -5.02 -8.79 0.74
CA PRO A 113 -4.13 -8.64 1.90
C PRO A 113 -2.74 -9.26 1.71
N SER A 114 -2.58 -10.19 0.74
CA SER A 114 -1.30 -10.79 0.36
C SER A 114 -0.52 -10.04 -0.72
N LYS A 115 -1.03 -8.89 -1.21
CA LYS A 115 -0.45 -8.07 -2.27
C LYS A 115 -0.17 -6.65 -1.78
N SER A 116 1.02 -6.46 -1.22
CA SER A 116 1.56 -5.11 -1.04
C SER A 116 2.13 -4.58 -2.35
N LEU A 117 2.04 -3.27 -2.56
CA LEU A 117 2.66 -2.58 -3.69
C LEU A 117 4.15 -2.91 -3.79
N LEU A 118 4.83 -2.99 -2.64
CA LEU A 118 6.27 -3.29 -2.58
C LEU A 118 6.60 -4.73 -3.01
N ALA A 119 5.80 -5.72 -2.59
CA ALA A 119 5.97 -7.10 -3.02
C ALA A 119 5.65 -7.26 -4.51
N GLU A 120 4.64 -6.56 -5.01
CA GLU A 120 4.30 -6.54 -6.43
C GLU A 120 5.38 -5.88 -7.28
N THR A 121 5.99 -4.77 -6.83
CA THR A 121 7.15 -4.18 -7.50
C THR A 121 8.32 -5.17 -7.55
N ILE A 122 8.65 -5.82 -6.43
CA ILE A 122 9.71 -6.84 -6.40
C ILE A 122 9.38 -7.97 -7.38
N ARG A 123 8.13 -8.48 -7.40
CA ARG A 123 7.68 -9.53 -8.32
C ARG A 123 7.89 -9.13 -9.78
N ASN A 124 7.51 -7.91 -10.16
CA ASN A 124 7.64 -7.42 -11.54
C ASN A 124 9.10 -7.24 -11.96
N LEU A 125 9.97 -6.77 -11.07
CA LEU A 125 11.41 -6.67 -11.34
C LEU A 125 12.04 -8.06 -11.46
N TYR A 126 11.67 -8.96 -10.55
CA TYR A 126 12.13 -10.34 -10.50
C TYR A 126 11.81 -11.12 -11.80
N THR A 127 10.63 -10.94 -12.39
CA THR A 127 10.23 -11.66 -13.60
C THR A 127 11.08 -11.36 -14.83
N GLU A 128 11.84 -10.26 -14.81
CA GLU A 128 12.77 -9.92 -15.89
C GLU A 128 14.09 -10.68 -15.81
N LEU A 129 14.41 -11.28 -14.65
CA LEU A 129 15.63 -12.05 -14.53
C LEU A 129 15.60 -13.25 -15.48
N SER A 130 16.71 -13.51 -16.17
CA SER A 130 16.86 -14.63 -17.09
C SER A 130 16.78 -15.99 -16.38
N ASN A 131 17.08 -16.02 -15.08
CA ASN A 131 16.95 -17.17 -14.20
C ASN A 131 15.66 -17.15 -13.34
N SER A 132 14.68 -16.29 -13.64
CA SER A 132 13.37 -16.29 -12.95
C SER A 132 12.60 -17.62 -13.07
N GLY A 133 12.99 -18.52 -13.99
CA GLY A 133 12.44 -19.87 -14.06
C GLY A 133 12.98 -20.84 -13.00
N THR A 134 14.10 -20.53 -12.34
CA THR A 134 14.75 -21.39 -11.33
C THR A 134 14.62 -20.86 -9.91
N ILE A 135 14.26 -19.58 -9.78
CA ILE A 135 13.97 -18.94 -8.50
C ILE A 135 12.48 -19.12 -8.19
N THR A 136 12.12 -19.31 -6.93
CA THR A 136 10.71 -19.37 -6.51
C THR A 136 10.34 -18.09 -5.77
N PHE A 137 9.39 -17.31 -6.32
CA PHE A 137 8.89 -16.11 -5.67
C PHE A 137 7.52 -16.37 -5.03
N ASN A 138 7.39 -16.09 -3.73
CA ASN A 138 6.10 -15.94 -3.05
C ASN A 138 6.04 -14.56 -2.40
N SER A 139 4.91 -13.85 -2.54
CA SER A 139 4.75 -12.53 -1.93
C SER A 139 4.84 -12.57 -0.40
N SER A 140 4.49 -13.70 0.23
CA SER A 140 4.63 -13.92 1.67
C SER A 140 6.08 -13.95 2.17
N ASP A 141 7.04 -14.19 1.28
CA ASP A 141 8.47 -14.24 1.62
C ASP A 141 9.10 -12.83 1.60
N VAL A 142 8.36 -11.81 1.13
CA VAL A 142 8.78 -10.42 1.18
C VAL A 142 8.61 -9.91 2.60
N ALA A 143 9.72 -9.55 3.24
CA ALA A 143 9.70 -8.93 4.55
C ALA A 143 9.37 -7.44 4.43
N HIS A 144 8.59 -6.93 5.38
CA HIS A 144 8.12 -5.55 5.40
C HIS A 144 8.57 -4.84 6.67
N PHE A 145 8.97 -3.57 6.52
CA PHE A 145 9.36 -2.71 7.62
C PHE A 145 8.79 -1.30 7.42
N ASN A 146 8.43 -0.62 8.51
CA ASN A 146 7.98 0.76 8.48
C ASN A 146 8.92 1.62 9.35
N TYR A 147 9.54 2.62 8.73
CA TYR A 147 10.52 3.50 9.41
C TYR A 147 9.87 4.62 10.23
N GLU A 148 8.60 4.96 9.97
CA GLU A 148 7.83 5.90 10.81
C GLU A 148 7.44 5.27 12.17
N TYR A 149 7.20 3.96 12.18
CA TYR A 149 6.78 3.19 13.35
C TYR A 149 7.71 1.99 13.58
N PRO A 150 9.00 2.22 13.94
CA PRO A 150 10.01 1.15 14.04
C PRO A 150 9.74 0.15 15.17
N ASN A 151 8.83 0.47 16.10
CA ASN A 151 8.38 -0.43 17.16
C ASN A 151 7.21 -1.34 16.73
N ALA A 152 6.60 -1.11 15.57
CA ALA A 152 5.58 -2.01 15.04
C ALA A 152 6.23 -3.34 14.65
N THR A 153 5.66 -4.45 15.12
CA THR A 153 6.12 -5.81 14.79
C THR A 153 5.21 -6.52 13.81
N GLY A 154 4.07 -5.91 13.47
CA GLY A 154 3.09 -6.45 12.54
C GLY A 154 2.42 -5.37 11.70
N ILE A 155 2.05 -5.78 10.49
CA ILE A 155 1.15 -5.06 9.59
C ILE A 155 -0.06 -5.98 9.39
N THR A 156 -1.26 -5.47 9.64
CA THR A 156 -2.51 -6.15 9.32
C THR A 156 -3.26 -5.36 8.28
N VAL A 157 -3.69 -6.03 7.21
CA VAL A 157 -4.57 -5.46 6.20
C VAL A 157 -5.94 -6.11 6.34
N VAL A 158 -6.97 -5.29 6.45
CA VAL A 158 -8.37 -5.71 6.43
C VAL A 158 -9.02 -5.10 5.20
N HIS A 159 -9.67 -5.95 4.42
CA HIS A 159 -10.38 -5.58 3.21
C HIS A 159 -11.86 -5.84 3.42
N SER A 160 -12.69 -4.87 3.06
CA SER A 160 -14.13 -5.03 2.99
C SER A 160 -14.63 -4.62 1.60
N LYS A 161 -15.49 -5.46 1.02
CA LYS A 161 -16.15 -5.18 -0.26
C LYS A 161 -17.65 -5.34 -0.12
N GLN A 162 -18.35 -4.25 -0.40
CA GLN A 162 -19.78 -4.19 -0.35
C GLN A 162 -20.37 -4.31 -1.77
N THR A 163 -21.30 -5.27 -1.94
CA THR A 163 -22.13 -5.43 -3.16
C THR A 163 -23.64 -5.28 -2.90
N GLU A 164 -24.06 -5.06 -1.63
CA GLU A 164 -25.46 -4.89 -1.18
C GLU A 164 -25.55 -3.87 -0.02
N SER A 165 -26.71 -3.62 0.59
CA SER A 165 -26.93 -2.57 1.62
C SER A 165 -26.17 -2.82 2.94
N SER A 166 -25.04 -2.12 3.12
CA SER A 166 -24.09 -2.08 4.25
C SER A 166 -23.32 -3.38 4.61
N GLN A 167 -22.00 -3.27 4.81
CA GLN A 167 -21.14 -4.27 5.45
C GLN A 167 -20.23 -3.62 6.50
N GLN A 168 -20.15 -4.22 7.69
CA GLN A 168 -19.23 -3.80 8.75
C GLN A 168 -18.19 -4.90 8.97
N GLU A 169 -16.92 -4.52 9.00
CA GLU A 169 -15.78 -5.38 9.34
C GLU A 169 -15.10 -4.85 10.61
N ASP A 170 -15.10 -5.63 11.69
CA ASP A 170 -14.51 -5.20 12.95
C ASP A 170 -13.07 -5.69 13.10
N VAL A 171 -12.17 -4.79 13.51
CA VAL A 171 -10.79 -5.14 13.86
C VAL A 171 -10.60 -4.89 15.34
N THR A 172 -10.73 -5.94 16.13
CA THR A 172 -10.53 -5.87 17.58
C THR A 172 -9.11 -6.32 17.95
N PRO A 173 -8.21 -5.41 18.38
CA PRO A 173 -6.92 -5.81 18.93
C PRO A 173 -7.13 -6.63 20.20
N THR A 174 -6.30 -7.65 20.41
CA THR A 174 -6.30 -8.38 21.70
C THR A 174 -5.74 -7.49 22.82
N ASP A 175 -6.01 -7.82 24.08
CA ASP A 175 -5.55 -7.05 25.26
C ASP A 175 -4.01 -6.85 25.33
N SER A 176 -3.23 -7.62 24.57
CA SER A 176 -1.77 -7.50 24.47
C SER A 176 -1.28 -6.71 23.26
N THR A 177 -2.16 -6.23 22.38
CA THR A 177 -1.80 -5.59 21.11
C THR A 177 -1.84 -4.07 21.25
N THR A 178 -0.71 -3.41 21.02
CA THR A 178 -0.61 -1.95 20.90
C THR A 178 -0.73 -1.57 19.43
N VAL A 179 -1.80 -0.84 19.07
CA VAL A 179 -1.93 -0.25 17.73
C VAL A 179 -1.13 1.05 17.67
N HIS A 180 -0.17 1.14 16.75
CA HIS A 180 0.63 2.35 16.51
C HIS A 180 -0.09 3.32 15.57
N ARG A 181 -0.66 2.79 14.48
CA ARG A 181 -1.41 3.58 13.50
C ARG A 181 -2.38 2.72 12.70
N ALA A 182 -3.45 3.36 12.24
CA ALA A 182 -4.42 2.79 11.32
C ALA A 182 -4.61 3.76 10.13
N TYR A 183 -4.40 3.27 8.92
CA TYR A 183 -4.68 3.98 7.68
C TYR A 183 -5.89 3.37 7.01
N PHE A 184 -6.77 4.21 6.50
CA PHE A 184 -7.95 3.80 5.78
C PHE A 184 -7.89 4.34 4.37
N ALA A 185 -8.03 3.46 3.38
CA ALA A 185 -8.19 3.85 1.98
C ALA A 185 -9.43 3.14 1.44
N GLY A 186 -10.27 3.84 0.71
CA GLY A 186 -11.44 3.21 0.12
C GLY A 186 -11.92 3.93 -1.11
N SER A 187 -12.67 3.21 -1.92
CA SER A 187 -13.38 3.76 -3.06
C SER A 187 -14.88 3.54 -2.86
N ALA A 188 -15.65 4.60 -2.99
CA ALA A 188 -17.10 4.56 -2.95
C ALA A 188 -17.66 5.01 -4.29
N LYS A 189 -18.75 4.37 -4.72
CA LYS A 189 -19.45 4.70 -5.95
C LYS A 189 -20.88 5.14 -5.61
N ASP A 190 -21.25 6.34 -6.05
CA ASP A 190 -22.49 7.09 -5.79
C ASP A 190 -22.92 7.32 -4.32
N GLY A 191 -22.98 8.59 -3.94
CA GLY A 191 -24.00 9.31 -3.13
C GLY A 191 -24.38 8.85 -1.71
N ALA A 192 -24.15 7.60 -1.33
CA ALA A 192 -24.59 7.06 -0.05
C ALA A 192 -23.74 5.89 0.46
N SER A 193 -22.57 5.69 -0.14
CA SER A 193 -21.57 4.73 0.30
C SER A 193 -20.48 5.45 1.08
N GLY A 194 -20.36 5.17 2.38
CA GLY A 194 -19.38 5.79 3.27
C GLY A 194 -18.50 4.74 3.93
N VAL A 195 -17.20 5.03 4.03
CA VAL A 195 -16.25 4.27 4.86
C VAL A 195 -16.14 5.01 6.19
N ASN A 196 -16.54 4.38 7.29
CA ASN A 196 -16.49 4.96 8.62
C ASN A 196 -15.67 4.08 9.57
N TRP A 197 -15.07 4.72 10.59
CA TRP A 197 -14.54 4.01 11.75
C TRP A 197 -15.48 4.26 12.92
N ASP A 198 -16.10 3.21 13.47
CA ASP A 198 -16.89 3.32 14.69
C ASP A 198 -15.98 3.13 15.92
N PRO A 199 -15.65 4.20 16.67
CA PRO A 199 -14.80 4.09 17.85
C PRO A 199 -15.48 3.33 19.01
N ASN A 200 -16.81 3.20 19.01
CA ASN A 200 -17.54 2.47 20.04
C ASN A 200 -17.52 0.95 19.81
N ASN A 201 -17.42 0.52 18.55
CA ASN A 201 -17.29 -0.88 18.15
C ASN A 201 -15.87 -1.27 17.71
N GLN A 202 -14.93 -0.33 17.65
CA GLN A 202 -13.56 -0.54 17.15
C GLN A 202 -13.54 -1.20 15.75
N GLY A 203 -14.41 -0.71 14.86
CA GLY A 203 -14.71 -1.36 13.59
C GLY A 203 -14.72 -0.44 12.38
N LEU A 204 -14.48 -1.03 11.21
CA LEU A 204 -14.70 -0.44 9.89
C LEU A 204 -16.16 -0.66 9.49
N ASP A 205 -16.89 0.40 9.19
CA ASP A 205 -18.28 0.33 8.73
C ASP A 205 -18.37 0.87 7.29
N LEU A 206 -18.74 -0.01 6.34
CA LEU A 206 -19.14 0.35 4.98
C LEU A 206 -20.67 0.43 4.93
N CYS A 207 -21.22 1.64 4.91
CA CYS A 207 -22.66 1.83 4.91
C CYS A 207 -23.18 2.09 3.48
N GLY A 208 -24.25 1.39 3.06
CA GLY A 208 -25.02 1.74 1.86
C GLY A 208 -26.39 2.31 2.23
N ASN A 209 -26.67 3.55 1.81
CA ASN A 209 -27.98 4.22 1.90
C ASN A 209 -28.45 4.70 3.29
N GLY A 210 -27.54 4.92 4.24
CA GLY A 210 -27.85 5.60 5.51
C GLY A 210 -27.26 7.00 5.54
N GLU A 211 -28.04 8.02 5.90
CA GLU A 211 -27.53 9.36 6.20
C GLU A 211 -26.49 9.28 7.34
N MET A 212 -25.21 9.26 6.97
CA MET A 212 -24.09 9.48 7.88
C MET A 212 -23.33 10.70 7.38
N PHE A 213 -23.09 11.66 8.28
CA PHE A 213 -22.40 12.95 8.09
C PHE A 213 -22.12 13.28 6.63
N GLY A 214 -23.15 13.80 5.97
CA GLY A 214 -23.22 13.97 4.53
C GLY A 214 -21.96 14.63 3.99
N VAL A 215 -21.27 13.89 3.13
CA VAL A 215 -20.52 14.44 2.01
C VAL A 215 -21.57 14.56 0.91
N PRO A 216 -22.10 15.77 0.63
CA PRO A 216 -22.84 15.98 -0.61
C PRO A 216 -21.95 15.53 -1.77
N ALA A 217 -22.54 15.14 -2.91
CA ALA A 217 -21.81 14.71 -4.11
C ALA A 217 -20.83 15.76 -4.71
N ASP A 218 -20.60 16.85 -3.97
CA ASP A 218 -20.01 18.10 -4.33
C ASP A 218 -19.21 18.77 -3.16
N ASP A 219 -19.04 18.13 -1.99
CA ASP A 219 -18.28 18.76 -0.88
C ASP A 219 -17.57 17.79 0.09
N THR A 220 -16.24 17.88 0.18
CA THR A 220 -15.31 17.06 0.97
C THR A 220 -15.32 17.45 2.45
N THR A 221 -15.46 16.51 3.40
CA THR A 221 -15.35 16.80 4.84
C THR A 221 -14.36 15.89 5.58
N TYR A 222 -13.63 16.51 6.51
CA TYR A 222 -12.49 15.98 7.26
C TYR A 222 -12.92 15.24 8.54
N PHE A 223 -12.24 14.14 8.88
CA PHE A 223 -12.28 13.60 10.26
C PHE A 223 -10.91 13.06 10.69
N THR A 224 -10.28 13.71 11.66
CA THR A 224 -9.27 13.09 12.53
C THR A 224 -9.95 12.77 13.84
N ASN A 225 -10.18 11.49 14.15
CA ASN A 225 -10.69 11.11 15.47
C ASN A 225 -9.55 10.51 16.30
N PRO A 226 -9.16 11.10 17.44
CA PRO A 226 -8.30 10.41 18.39
C PRO A 226 -9.07 9.23 18.96
N LEU A 227 -8.60 8.01 18.70
CA LEU A 227 -9.05 6.82 19.41
C LEU A 227 -8.79 7.03 20.92
N GLU A 228 -9.71 6.52 21.77
CA GLU A 228 -9.50 6.45 23.22
C GLU A 228 -8.35 5.47 23.52
N SER A 229 -7.12 5.96 23.37
CA SER A 229 -5.82 5.35 23.75
C SER A 229 -4.62 6.10 23.13
N GLY A 230 -4.83 7.18 22.35
CA GLY A 230 -3.74 7.93 21.72
C GLY A 230 -3.37 7.43 20.32
N VAL A 231 -4.21 6.60 19.70
CA VAL A 231 -4.06 6.16 18.32
C VAL A 231 -4.70 7.19 17.39
N THR A 232 -3.96 7.62 16.36
CA THR A 232 -4.46 8.49 15.30
C THR A 232 -4.88 7.66 14.10
N SER A 233 -6.15 7.75 13.68
CA SER A 233 -6.62 7.22 12.40
C SER A 233 -6.53 8.30 11.32
N THR A 234 -6.28 7.90 10.07
CA THR A 234 -6.30 8.82 8.91
C THR A 234 -6.98 8.15 7.72
N PHE A 235 -7.80 8.92 7.00
CA PHE A 235 -8.71 8.42 5.96
C PHE A 235 -8.38 9.01 4.59
N ALA A 236 -8.48 8.19 3.55
CA ALA A 236 -8.51 8.58 2.15
C ALA A 236 -9.71 7.91 1.46
N VAL A 237 -10.53 8.69 0.74
CA VAL A 237 -11.70 8.19 0.02
C VAL A 237 -11.67 8.72 -1.42
N ASN A 238 -11.79 7.82 -2.40
CA ASN A 238 -11.98 8.17 -3.81
C ASN A 238 -13.45 7.96 -4.22
N ALA A 239 -14.10 9.00 -4.75
CA ALA A 239 -15.49 8.95 -5.19
C ALA A 239 -15.55 8.92 -6.74
N ASP A 240 -15.87 7.76 -7.31
CA ASP A 240 -15.99 7.61 -8.77
C ASP A 240 -17.43 7.86 -9.23
N GLY A 241 -17.61 8.83 -10.13
CA GLY A 241 -18.92 9.23 -10.69
C GLY A 241 -19.48 8.31 -11.80
N TYR A 242 -19.45 7.00 -11.61
CA TYR A 242 -20.01 6.00 -12.55
C TYR A 242 -21.26 5.30 -11.94
N GLU A 243 -22.13 4.69 -12.76
CA GLU A 243 -23.46 4.15 -12.36
C GLU A 243 -23.45 2.67 -11.83
N SER A 244 -22.82 2.35 -10.69
CA SER A 244 -22.97 1.04 -10.01
C SER A 244 -22.84 1.17 -8.49
N GLU A 245 -23.48 0.28 -7.73
CA GLU A 245 -23.69 0.34 -6.28
C GLU A 245 -22.50 -0.21 -5.43
N ASP A 246 -21.30 -0.32 -6.01
CA ASP A 246 -20.19 -1.01 -5.35
C ASP A 246 -19.32 -0.06 -4.50
N ALA A 247 -19.04 -0.45 -3.25
CA ALA A 247 -18.08 0.23 -2.38
C ALA A 247 -17.04 -0.76 -1.84
N ALA A 248 -15.81 -0.28 -1.67
CA ALA A 248 -14.74 -1.05 -1.05
C ALA A 248 -13.93 -0.14 -0.12
N GLY A 249 -13.50 -0.69 1.00
CA GLY A 249 -12.66 -0.01 1.97
C GLY A 249 -11.61 -0.95 2.52
N ASP A 250 -10.44 -0.39 2.76
CA ASP A 250 -9.26 -1.08 3.25
C ASP A 250 -8.73 -0.37 4.48
N LEU A 251 -8.28 -1.17 5.43
CA LEU A 251 -7.68 -0.75 6.67
C LEU A 251 -6.31 -1.39 6.81
N LEU A 252 -5.28 -0.56 6.89
CA LEU A 252 -3.90 -0.93 7.17
C LEU A 252 -3.56 -0.57 8.62
N VAL A 253 -3.28 -1.57 9.45
CA VAL A 253 -2.97 -1.40 10.88
C VAL A 253 -1.53 -1.79 11.18
N LEU A 254 -0.79 -0.88 11.80
CA LEU A 254 0.53 -1.11 12.37
C LEU A 254 0.38 -1.40 13.86
N TRP A 255 0.94 -2.52 14.35
CA TRP A 255 0.78 -2.92 15.75
C TRP A 255 2.00 -3.69 16.29
N SER A 256 2.07 -3.81 17.62
CA SER A 256 3.04 -4.64 18.37
C SER A 256 2.41 -5.31 19.57
#